data_AF-A0A1F8ZUP3-F1
#
_entry.id   AF-A0A1F8ZUP3-F1
#
_cell.length_a   1.000
_cell.length_b   1.000
_cell.length_c   1.000
_cell.angle_alpha   90.00
_cell.angle_beta   90.00
_cell.angle_gamma   90.00
#
_symmetry.space_group_name_H-M   'P 1'
#
loop_
_entity.id
_entity.type
_entity.pdbx_description
1 polymer ?
#
loop_
_entity_poly.entity_id
_entity_poly.type
_entity_poly.pdbx_seq_one_letter_code
_entity_poly.pdbx_strand_id
1 'polypeptide(L)'
;MLALAADENFNNDIVRGLLRRNPDLNIVRLQDIGLSGADDPAVLEWAAQEGRVLLTHDASTITYYAYERTRAGKPMPGVFEVSREVPIGQVIED
;
A
#
# COMPACT_ATOMS: atom_id res chain seq x y z
N MET A 1 -7.41 -14.27 3.08
CA MET A 1 -7.85 -13.06 2.36
C MET A 1 -6.71 -12.07 2.41
N LEU A 2 -6.32 -11.46 1.29
CA LEU A 2 -5.23 -10.50 1.26
C LEU A 2 -5.68 -9.21 1.96
N ALA A 3 -4.84 -8.69 2.87
CA ALA A 3 -5.08 -7.42 3.55
C ALA A 3 -4.20 -6.35 2.91
N LEU A 4 -4.79 -5.21 2.58
CA LEU A 4 -4.15 -4.11 1.88
C LEU A 4 -4.11 -2.86 2.76
N ALA A 5 -3.07 -2.07 2.57
CA ALA A 5 -2.95 -0.72 3.11
C ALA A 5 -2.66 0.23 1.96
N ALA A 6 -3.50 1.24 1.75
CA ALA A 6 -3.24 2.30 0.78
C ALA A 6 -2.43 3.41 1.45
N ASP A 7 -1.28 3.71 0.87
CA ASP A 7 -0.40 4.80 1.26
C ASP A 7 -1.15 6.15 1.28
N GLU A 8 -0.66 7.12 2.05
CA GLU A 8 -1.34 8.41 2.23
C GLU A 8 -1.52 9.18 0.93
N ASN A 9 -0.59 9.00 -0.01
CA ASN A 9 -0.57 9.65 -1.32
C ASN A 9 -1.10 8.76 -2.44
N PHE A 10 -1.68 7.61 -2.11
CA PHE A 10 -2.28 6.69 -3.08
C PHE A 10 -3.58 7.28 -3.66
N ASN A 11 -3.81 7.10 -4.96
CA ASN A 11 -4.97 7.69 -5.62
C ASN A 11 -6.29 7.09 -5.08
N ASN A 12 -7.05 7.92 -4.36
CA ASN A 12 -8.32 7.53 -3.75
C ASN A 12 -9.38 7.07 -4.77
N ASP A 13 -9.29 7.46 -6.04
CA ASP A 13 -10.21 6.96 -7.06
C ASP A 13 -9.94 5.49 -7.43
N ILE A 14 -8.70 5.03 -7.31
CA ILE A 14 -8.37 3.59 -7.41
C ILE A 14 -8.99 2.85 -6.23
N VAL A 15 -8.81 3.33 -4.99
CA VAL A 15 -9.41 2.71 -3.79
C VAL A 15 -10.93 2.60 -3.92
N ARG A 16 -11.59 3.69 -4.33
CA ARG A 16 -13.05 3.70 -4.58
C ARG A 16 -13.44 2.72 -5.69
N GLY A 17 -12.66 2.64 -6.77
CA GLY A 17 -12.88 1.71 -7.87
C GLY A 17 -12.81 0.26 -7.42
N LEU A 18 -11.75 -0.10 -6.69
CA LEU A 18 -11.54 -1.42 -6.11
C LEU A 18 -12.69 -1.81 -5.18
N LEU A 19 -13.13 -0.91 -4.29
CA LEU A 19 -14.25 -1.17 -3.37
C LEU A 19 -15.60 -1.28 -4.09
N ARG A 20 -15.81 -0.57 -5.20
CA ARG A 20 -17.03 -0.74 -6.02
C ARG A 20 -17.07 -2.11 -6.70
N ARG A 21 -15.91 -2.61 -7.14
CA ARG A 21 -15.74 -3.93 -7.77
C ARG A 21 -15.84 -5.07 -6.76
N ASN A 22 -15.23 -4.89 -5.58
CA ASN A 22 -15.25 -5.84 -4.50
C ASN A 22 -15.48 -5.12 -3.16
N PRO A 23 -16.74 -5.00 -2.71
CA PRO A 23 -17.09 -4.31 -1.46
C PRO A 23 -16.48 -4.92 -0.19
N ASP A 24 -16.17 -6.22 -0.22
CA ASP A 24 -15.59 -6.95 0.91
C ASP A 24 -14.05 -6.92 0.92
N LEU A 25 -13.42 -6.16 0.01
CA LEU A 25 -11.97 -6.02 -0.05
C LEU A 25 -11.44 -5.45 1.27
N ASN A 26 -10.54 -6.19 1.92
CA ASN A 26 -9.87 -5.74 3.13
C ASN A 26 -8.77 -4.74 2.80
N ILE A 27 -9.15 -3.48 2.63
CA ILE A 27 -8.25 -2.36 2.39
C ILE A 27 -8.48 -1.26 3.43
N VAL A 28 -7.40 -0.71 3.97
CA VAL A 28 -7.43 0.47 4.84
C VAL A 28 -6.56 1.56 4.25
N ARG A 29 -6.86 2.82 4.52
CA ARG A 29 -6.01 3.95 4.13
C ARG A 29 -5.19 4.39 5.33
N LEU A 30 -3.91 4.72 5.15
CA LEU A 30 -3.07 5.23 6.25
C LEU A 30 -3.68 6.46 6.93
N GLN A 31 -4.40 7.28 6.17
CA GLN A 31 -5.14 8.44 6.67
C GLN A 31 -6.23 8.09 7.69
N ASP A 32 -6.94 6.97 7.50
CA ASP A 32 -8.07 6.59 8.34
C ASP A 32 -7.65 5.95 9.67
N ILE A 33 -6.38 5.52 9.76
CA ILE A 33 -5.81 4.83 10.92
C ILE A 33 -4.81 5.71 11.69
N GLY A 34 -4.71 6.99 11.34
CA GLY A 34 -3.86 7.96 12.05
C GLY A 34 -2.37 7.87 11.71
N LEU A 35 -2.00 7.31 10.55
CA LEU A 35 -0.62 7.25 10.07
C LEU A 35 -0.29 8.28 8.99
N SER A 36 -1.13 9.31 8.80
CA SER A 36 -0.79 10.45 7.94
C SER A 36 0.51 11.11 8.37
N GLY A 37 1.41 11.34 7.42
CA GLY A 37 2.73 11.94 7.66
C GLY A 37 3.73 11.05 8.40
N ALA A 38 3.41 9.76 8.63
CA ALA A 38 4.39 8.80 9.10
C ALA A 38 5.48 8.57 8.02
N ASP A 39 6.70 8.30 8.46
CA ASP A 39 7.79 8.02 7.53
C ASP A 39 7.68 6.59 6.95
N ASP A 40 8.33 6.38 5.79
CA ASP A 40 8.27 5.09 5.08
C ASP A 40 8.64 3.88 5.96
N PRO A 41 9.69 3.93 6.82
CA PRO A 41 9.99 2.82 7.71
C PRO A 41 8.88 2.53 8.72
N ALA A 42 8.24 3.55 9.31
CA ALA A 42 7.13 3.37 10.24
C ALA A 42 5.90 2.81 9.55
N VAL A 43 5.59 3.26 8.33
CA VAL A 43 4.50 2.72 7.52
C VAL A 43 4.72 1.24 7.22
N LEU A 44 5.91 0.86 6.77
CA LEU A 44 6.26 -0.54 6.47
C LEU A 44 6.33 -1.42 7.72
N GLU A 45 6.76 -0.86 8.87
CA GLU A 45 6.72 -1.55 10.16
C GLU A 45 5.28 -1.87 10.56
N TRP A 46 4.40 -0.87 10.54
CA TRP A 46 3.00 -1.06 10.87
C TRP A 46 2.32 -2.05 9.91
N ALA A 47 2.55 -1.91 8.59
CA ALA A 47 2.00 -2.83 7.59
C ALA A 47 2.47 -4.28 7.84
N ALA A 48 3.73 -4.46 8.22
CA ALA A 48 4.27 -5.77 8.59
C ALA A 48 3.62 -6.35 9.86
N GLN A 49 3.40 -5.53 10.89
CA GLN A 49 2.74 -5.94 12.14
C GLN A 49 1.29 -6.37 11.89
N GLU A 50 0.59 -5.68 10.99
CA GLU A 50 -0.81 -5.97 10.63
C GLU A 50 -0.95 -7.02 9.51
N GLY A 51 0.16 -7.51 8.95
CA GLY A 51 0.15 -8.47 7.85
C GLY A 51 -0.47 -7.93 6.55
N ARG A 52 -0.28 -6.63 6.27
CA ARG A 52 -0.85 -5.91 5.13
C ARG A 52 0.19 -5.65 4.04
N VAL A 53 -0.22 -5.81 2.79
CA VAL A 53 0.55 -5.37 1.62
C VAL A 53 0.30 -3.88 1.38
N LEU A 54 1.36 -3.09 1.24
CA LEU A 54 1.26 -1.65 1.00
C LEU A 54 1.02 -1.39 -0.49
N LEU A 55 0.02 -0.57 -0.82
CA LEU A 55 -0.21 0.00 -2.15
C LEU A 55 0.38 1.42 -2.17
N THR A 56 1.30 1.71 -3.08
CA THR A 56 1.93 3.04 -3.17
C THR A 56 2.14 3.48 -4.62
N HIS A 57 2.28 4.79 -4.81
CA HIS A 57 2.80 5.38 -6.04
C HIS A 57 4.30 5.71 -5.95
N ASP A 58 4.89 5.68 -4.76
CA ASP A 58 6.30 6.01 -4.55
C ASP A 58 7.17 4.76 -4.59
N ALA A 59 7.70 4.44 -5.76
CA ALA A 59 8.66 3.36 -5.95
C ALA A 59 10.09 3.75 -5.57
N SER A 60 10.36 5.03 -5.30
CA SER A 60 11.73 5.48 -5.12
C SER A 60 12.22 5.25 -3.69
N THR A 61 11.40 5.57 -2.70
CA THR A 61 11.76 5.45 -1.28
C THR A 61 11.22 4.17 -0.65
N ILE A 62 9.96 3.81 -0.91
CA ILE A 62 9.32 2.62 -0.32
C ILE A 62 10.09 1.35 -0.68
N THR A 63 10.48 1.20 -1.94
CA THR A 63 11.18 0.02 -2.44
C THR A 63 12.54 -0.14 -1.77
N TYR A 64 13.27 0.96 -1.56
CA TYR A 64 14.51 0.97 -0.80
C TYR A 64 14.31 0.40 0.61
N TYR A 65 13.35 0.95 1.37
CA TYR A 65 13.09 0.51 2.74
C TYR A 65 12.50 -0.91 2.84
N ALA A 66 11.70 -1.33 1.85
CA ALA A 66 11.19 -2.69 1.76
C ALA A 66 12.34 -3.71 1.58
N TYR A 67 13.32 -3.40 0.72
CA TYR A 67 14.52 -4.22 0.58
C TYR A 67 15.40 -4.18 1.84
N GLU A 68 15.57 -3.03 2.50
CA GLU A 68 16.28 -2.97 3.79
C GLU A 68 15.64 -3.87 4.84
N ARG A 69 14.30 -3.85 4.99
CA ARG A 69 13.59 -4.75 5.92
C ARG A 69 13.85 -6.22 5.59
N THR A 70 13.75 -6.58 4.32
CA THR A 70 13.97 -7.96 3.85
C THR A 70 15.41 -8.42 4.14
N ARG A 71 16.40 -7.57 3.85
CA ARG A 71 17.82 -7.84 4.16
C ARG A 71 18.10 -7.96 5.65
N ALA A 72 17.35 -7.25 6.48
CA ALA A 72 17.41 -7.35 7.93
C ALA A 72 16.63 -8.57 8.50
N GLY A 73 16.03 -9.41 7.65
CA GLY A 73 15.23 -10.57 8.08
C GLY A 73 13.92 -10.19 8.76
N LYS A 74 13.45 -8.94 8.61
CA LYS A 74 12.17 -8.49 9.16
C LYS A 74 11.02 -8.96 8.27
N PRO A 75 9.82 -9.19 8.82
CA PRO A 75 8.64 -9.48 8.01
C PRO A 75 8.37 -8.36 7.00
N MET A 76 8.04 -8.77 5.77
CA MET A 76 7.69 -7.87 4.68
C MET A 76 6.55 -8.52 3.87
N PRO A 77 5.28 -8.26 4.23
CA PRO A 77 4.13 -8.86 3.54
C PRO A 77 4.12 -8.57 2.04
N GLY A 78 4.64 -7.41 1.64
CA GLY A 78 4.84 -7.01 0.25
C GLY A 78 4.53 -5.54 0.02
N VAL A 79 4.85 -5.07 -1.18
CA VAL A 79 4.48 -3.77 -1.72
C VAL A 79 3.95 -3.97 -3.13
N PHE A 80 2.83 -3.34 -3.47
CA PHE A 80 2.39 -3.13 -4.85
C PHE A 80 2.62 -1.68 -5.23
N GLU A 81 3.54 -1.50 -6.16
CA GLU A 81 3.80 -0.20 -6.78
C GLU A 81 2.84 -0.03 -7.96
N VAL A 82 2.13 1.09 -7.95
CA VAL A 82 1.23 1.48 -9.03
C VAL A 82 1.80 2.72 -9.69
N SER A 83 2.17 2.64 -10.96
CA SER A 83 2.60 3.83 -11.70
C SER A 83 1.43 4.80 -11.88
N ARG A 84 1.69 6.10 -11.71
CA ARG A 84 0.72 7.17 -12.00
C ARG A 84 0.43 7.35 -13.49
N GLU A 85 1.22 6.73 -14.35
CA GLU A 85 1.06 6.78 -15.81
C GLU A 85 0.05 5.75 -16.33
N VAL A 86 -0.26 4.72 -15.53
CA VAL A 86 -1.22 3.68 -15.92
C VAL A 86 -2.65 4.21 -15.74
N PRO A 87 -3.54 4.04 -16.73
CA PRO A 87 -4.93 4.46 -16.60
C PRO A 87 -5.61 3.81 -15.39
N ILE A 88 -6.32 4.59 -14.58
CA ILE A 88 -7.01 4.12 -13.35
C ILE A 88 -7.89 2.91 -13.64
N GLY A 89 -8.63 2.93 -14.76
CA GLY A 89 -9.48 1.81 -15.15
C GLY A 89 -8.68 0.51 -15.28
N GLN A 90 -7.50 0.55 -15.91
CA GLN A 90 -6.64 -0.61 -16.03
C GLN A 90 -6.09 -1.08 -14.67
N VAL A 91 -5.68 -0.15 -13.80
CA VAL A 91 -5.21 -0.51 -12.44
C VAL A 91 -6.28 -1.25 -11.62
N ILE A 92 -7.57 -0.98 -11.87
CA ILE A 92 -8.67 -1.65 -11.17
C ILE A 92 -8.96 -3.05 -11.75
N GLU A 93 -8.61 -3.31 -13.01
CA GLU A 93 -8.88 -4.58 -13.70
C GLU A 93 -7.75 -5.61 -13.58
N ASP A 94 -6.48 -5.16 -13.60
CA ASP A 94 -5.27 -6.00 -13.57
C ASP A 94 -5.01 -6.60 -12.16
#